data_AF-A0A6I6AA72-F1
#
_entry.id   AF-A0A6I6AA72-F1
#
_cell.length_a   1.000
_cell.length_b   1.000
_cell.length_c   1.000
_cell.angle_alpha   90.00
_cell.angle_beta   90.00
_cell.angle_gamma   90.00
#
_symmetry.space_group_name_H-M   'P 1'
#
loop_
_entity.id
_entity.type
_entity.pdbx_description
1 polymer ?
#
loop_
_entity_poly.entity_id
_entity_poly.type
_entity_poly.pdbx_seq_one_letter_code
_entity_poly.pdbx_strand_id
1 'polypeptide(L)'
;MTLPEFQNSLSTLVMQFQVANYDARHLLLDRSDQILELAEQTPAGLPDRLLTEWQSICAEVKSVQPEYKSHHKTSILFDRQGMGQPGVQKAKTLITRIVALTRSVERLES
;
A
#
# COMPACT_ATOMS: atom_id res chain seq x y z
N MET A 1 -18.06 2.76 0.44
CA MET A 1 -17.77 1.38 0.87
C MET A 1 -18.17 1.22 2.34
N THR A 2 -18.60 0.04 2.75
CA THR A 2 -18.85 -0.34 4.14
C THR A 2 -17.55 -0.83 4.81
N LEU A 3 -17.54 -0.95 6.15
CA LEU A 3 -16.36 -1.45 6.88
C LEU A 3 -16.00 -2.91 6.50
N PRO A 4 -16.95 -3.86 6.37
CA PRO A 4 -16.64 -5.22 5.94
C PRO A 4 -16.10 -5.29 4.50
N GLU A 5 -16.64 -4.48 3.58
CA GLU A 5 -16.12 -4.40 2.20
C GLU A 5 -14.68 -3.88 2.20
N PHE A 6 -14.39 -2.83 2.98
CA PHE A 6 -13.04 -2.27 3.10
C PHE A 6 -12.05 -3.27 3.68
N GLN A 7 -12.44 -4.00 4.73
CA GLN A 7 -11.65 -5.09 5.29
C GLN A 7 -11.35 -6.17 4.24
N ASN A 8 -12.37 -6.64 3.52
CA ASN A 8 -12.19 -7.64 2.46
C ASN A 8 -11.25 -7.16 1.35
N SER A 9 -11.35 -5.89 0.95
CA SER A 9 -10.43 -5.29 -0.02
C SER A 9 -8.99 -5.23 0.51
N LEU A 10 -8.80 -4.84 1.78
CA LEU A 10 -7.49 -4.83 2.43
C LEU A 10 -6.88 -6.23 2.56
N SER A 11 -7.68 -7.24 2.94
CA SER A 11 -7.21 -8.63 3.05
C SER A 11 -6.87 -9.19 1.66
N THR A 12 -7.65 -8.87 0.62
CA THR A 12 -7.33 -9.23 -0.77
C THR A 12 -6.02 -8.61 -1.24
N LEU A 13 -5.81 -7.32 -0.98
CA LEU A 13 -4.57 -6.62 -1.29
C LEU A 13 -3.36 -7.27 -0.59
N VAL A 14 -3.48 -7.59 0.70
CA VAL A 14 -2.43 -8.27 1.46
C VAL A 14 -2.11 -9.66 0.89
N MET A 15 -3.13 -10.44 0.52
CA MET A 15 -2.92 -11.75 -0.11
C MET A 15 -2.11 -11.63 -1.40
N GLN A 16 -2.39 -10.61 -2.22
CA GLN A 16 -1.65 -10.37 -3.47
C GLN A 16 -0.18 -10.03 -3.24
N PHE A 17 0.16 -9.34 -2.15
CA PHE A 17 1.56 -9.12 -1.77
C PHE A 17 2.28 -10.41 -1.35
N GLN A 18 1.56 -11.39 -0.79
CA GLN A 18 2.14 -12.64 -0.30
C GLN A 18 2.32 -13.69 -1.40
N VAL A 19 1.45 -13.69 -2.41
CA VAL A 19 1.50 -14.67 -3.52
C VAL A 19 2.63 -14.36 -4.51
N ALA A 20 3.03 -13.10 -4.65
CA ALA A 20 3.99 -12.72 -5.67
C ALA A 20 5.45 -12.91 -5.21
N ASN A 21 6.21 -13.64 -6.04
CA ASN A 21 7.61 -13.99 -5.78
C ASN A 21 8.57 -13.11 -6.61
N TYR A 22 8.50 -11.79 -6.45
CA TYR A 22 9.47 -10.87 -7.02
C TYR A 22 9.55 -9.55 -6.22
N ASP A 23 10.46 -8.66 -6.63
CA ASP A 23 10.89 -7.47 -5.88
C ASP A 23 9.75 -6.61 -5.29
N ALA A 24 9.89 -6.25 -4.00
CA ALA A 24 8.91 -5.48 -3.23
C ALA A 24 8.51 -4.13 -3.86
N ARG A 25 9.41 -3.50 -4.62
CA ARG A 25 9.11 -2.23 -5.32
C ARG A 25 8.08 -2.44 -6.41
N HIS A 26 8.26 -3.49 -7.23
CA HIS A 26 7.31 -3.80 -8.27
C HIS A 26 5.97 -4.23 -7.66
N LEU A 27 6.00 -5.06 -6.61
CA LEU A 27 4.79 -5.42 -5.86
C LEU A 27 3.97 -4.21 -5.42
N LEU A 28 4.63 -3.21 -4.81
CA LEU A 28 3.98 -2.00 -4.36
C LEU A 28 3.42 -1.19 -5.54
N LEU A 29 4.21 -0.99 -6.60
CA LEU A 29 3.81 -0.18 -7.75
C LEU A 29 2.66 -0.82 -8.54
N ASP A 30 2.69 -2.14 -8.75
CA ASP A 30 1.64 -2.90 -9.41
C ASP A 30 0.28 -2.83 -8.70
N ARG A 31 0.26 -2.47 -7.41
CA ARG A 31 -0.94 -2.34 -6.58
C ARG A 31 -1.22 -0.91 -6.13
N SER A 32 -0.39 0.03 -6.55
CA SER A 32 -0.47 1.41 -6.12
C SER A 32 -1.77 2.10 -6.53
N ASP A 33 -2.29 1.81 -7.74
CA ASP A 33 -3.60 2.29 -8.18
C ASP A 33 -4.73 1.76 -7.29
N GLN A 34 -4.73 0.46 -7.01
CA GLN A 34 -5.71 -0.16 -6.13
C GLN A 34 -5.67 0.44 -4.72
N ILE A 35 -4.47 0.71 -4.18
CA ILE A 35 -4.31 1.38 -2.88
C ILE A 35 -4.94 2.78 -2.89
N LEU A 36 -4.68 3.55 -3.95
CA LEU A 36 -5.20 4.92 -4.06
C LEU A 36 -6.71 4.95 -4.32
N GLU A 37 -7.24 4.00 -5.08
CA GLU A 37 -8.68 3.83 -5.27
C GLU A 37 -9.38 3.48 -3.94
N LEU A 38 -8.79 2.57 -3.14
CA LEU A 38 -9.30 2.26 -1.80
C LEU A 38 -9.24 3.47 -0.85
N ALA A 39 -8.29 4.40 -1.05
CA ALA A 39 -8.22 5.64 -0.28
C ALA A 39 -9.47 6.51 -0.49
N GLU A 40 -9.93 6.63 -1.74
CA GLU A 40 -11.13 7.39 -2.10
C GLU A 40 -12.43 6.76 -1.57
N GLN A 41 -12.38 5.46 -1.27
CA GLN A 41 -13.53 4.68 -0.83
C GLN A 41 -13.52 4.37 0.68
N THR A 42 -12.65 5.03 1.45
CA THR A 42 -12.48 4.76 2.90
C THR A 42 -13.82 4.92 3.66
N PRO A 43 -14.25 3.92 4.45
CA PRO A 43 -15.53 3.96 5.16
C PRO A 43 -15.50 4.94 6.35
N ALA A 44 -16.64 5.60 6.62
CA ALA A 44 -16.77 6.54 7.74
C ALA A 44 -16.69 5.89 9.14
N GLY A 45 -16.85 4.57 9.24
CA GLY A 45 -16.76 3.82 10.50
C GLY A 45 -15.33 3.44 10.92
N LEU A 46 -14.31 3.82 10.15
CA LEU A 46 -12.92 3.51 10.47
C LEU A 46 -12.43 4.44 11.61
N PRO A 47 -11.88 3.90 12.71
CA PRO A 47 -11.37 4.72 13.81
C PRO A 47 -10.29 5.71 13.34
N ASP A 48 -10.31 6.93 13.87
CA ASP A 48 -9.42 8.04 13.46
C ASP A 48 -7.93 7.66 13.39
N ARG A 49 -7.47 6.84 14.35
CA ARG A 49 -6.09 6.36 14.38
C ARG A 49 -5.74 5.52 13.14
N LEU A 50 -6.64 4.61 12.73
CA LEU A 50 -6.43 3.76 11.56
C LEU A 50 -6.65 4.54 10.27
N LEU A 51 -7.60 5.46 10.26
CA LEU A 51 -7.81 6.39 9.14
C LEU A 51 -6.57 7.25 8.88
N THR A 52 -5.98 7.81 9.92
CA THR A 52 -4.76 8.63 9.82
C THR A 52 -3.58 7.81 9.28
N GLU A 53 -3.40 6.59 9.78
CA GLU A 53 -2.36 5.69 9.28
C GLU A 53 -2.60 5.31 7.82
N TRP A 54 -3.84 5.01 7.44
CA TRP A 54 -4.20 4.72 6.05
C TRP A 54 -3.91 5.89 5.12
N GLN A 55 -4.33 7.11 5.49
CA GLN A 55 -4.06 8.32 4.72
C GLN A 55 -2.56 8.58 4.58
N SER A 56 -1.78 8.36 5.65
CA SER A 56 -0.32 8.47 5.61
C SER A 56 0.30 7.49 4.61
N ILE A 57 -0.14 6.22 4.62
CA ILE A 57 0.30 5.21 3.65
C ILE A 57 -0.04 5.66 2.23
N CYS A 58 -1.28 6.09 1.97
CA CYS A 58 -1.72 6.52 0.64
C CYS A 58 -0.92 7.73 0.12
N ALA A 59 -0.63 8.71 0.98
CA ALA A 59 0.20 9.85 0.62
C ALA A 59 1.63 9.43 0.23
N GLU A 60 2.23 8.51 0.99
CA GLU A 60 3.55 7.98 0.67
C GLU A 60 3.54 7.13 -0.61
N VAL A 61 2.52 6.30 -0.82
CA VAL A 61 2.34 5.52 -2.05
C VAL A 61 2.21 6.45 -3.27
N LYS A 62 1.44 7.54 -3.14
CA LYS A 62 1.33 8.56 -4.18
C LYS A 62 2.67 9.22 -4.49
N SER A 63 3.49 9.49 -3.47
CA SER A 63 4.82 10.11 -3.65
C SER A 63 5.84 9.23 -4.38
N VAL A 64 5.64 7.90 -4.37
CA VAL A 64 6.55 6.94 -5.00
C VAL A 64 6.05 6.47 -6.37
N GLN A 65 4.92 6.97 -6.86
CA GLN A 65 4.42 6.64 -8.20
C GLN A 65 5.45 7.00 -9.27
N PRO A 66 5.65 6.14 -10.29
CA PRO A 66 6.39 6.53 -11.48
C PRO A 66 5.63 7.63 -12.23
N GLU A 67 6.36 8.45 -12.98
CA GLU A 67 5.76 9.47 -13.87
C GLU A 67 4.86 8.82 -14.93
N TYR A 68 5.25 7.62 -15.40
CA TYR A 68 4.47 6.81 -16.33
C TYR A 68 4.32 5.39 -15.79
N LYS A 69 3.08 4.88 -15.72
CA LYS A 69 2.77 3.54 -15.18
C LYS A 69 3.48 2.41 -15.91
N SER A 70 3.63 2.51 -17.23
CA SER A 70 4.39 1.54 -18.03
C SER A 70 5.89 1.51 -17.65
N HIS A 71 6.39 2.54 -16.99
CA HIS A 71 7.82 2.74 -16.71
C HIS A 71 8.10 2.78 -15.20
N HIS A 72 7.85 1.68 -14.49
CA HIS A 72 8.14 1.53 -13.04
C HIS A 72 9.54 2.04 -12.64
N LYS A 73 10.54 1.89 -13.52
CA LYS A 73 11.92 2.35 -13.29
C LYS A 73 12.08 3.87 -13.16
N THR A 74 11.06 4.66 -13.50
CA THR A 74 11.03 6.13 -13.30
C THR A 74 10.56 6.52 -11.90
N SER A 75 10.02 5.59 -11.12
CA SER A 75 9.72 5.81 -9.70
C SER A 75 11.01 6.08 -8.93
N ILE A 76 10.92 6.94 -7.91
CA ILE A 76 12.00 7.22 -6.96
C ILE A 76 12.49 5.96 -6.22
N LEU A 77 11.72 4.86 -6.23
CA LEU A 77 12.13 3.56 -5.70
C LEU A 77 13.28 2.91 -6.52
N PHE A 78 13.55 3.42 -7.72
CA PHE A 78 14.59 2.91 -8.62
C PHE A 78 15.72 3.92 -8.88
N ASP A 79 15.74 5.05 -8.17
CA ASP A 79 16.73 6.09 -8.42
C ASP A 79 18.17 5.60 -8.18
N ARG A 80 19.07 6.01 -9.08
CA ARG A 80 20.37 5.38 -9.37
C ARG A 80 21.52 5.85 -8.48
N GLN A 81 21.32 6.84 -7.63
CA GLN A 81 22.42 7.46 -6.86
C GLN A 81 22.93 6.66 -5.65
N GLY A 82 22.38 5.48 -5.38
CA GLY A 82 23.00 4.58 -4.42
C GLY A 82 22.17 3.33 -4.18
N MET A 83 22.56 2.23 -4.83
CA MET A 83 22.22 0.84 -4.52
C MET A 83 20.76 0.64 -4.10
N GLY A 84 19.83 0.26 -4.99
CA GLY A 84 18.36 0.22 -4.80
C GLY A 84 17.74 -0.39 -3.51
N GLN A 85 18.54 -0.82 -2.52
CA GLN A 85 18.19 -1.13 -1.15
C GLN A 85 17.32 -0.07 -0.45
N PRO A 86 17.55 1.25 -0.50
CA PRO A 86 16.64 2.22 0.12
C PRO A 86 15.23 2.17 -0.47
N GLY A 87 15.12 2.04 -1.80
CA GLY A 87 13.83 1.90 -2.49
C GLY A 87 13.14 0.57 -2.14
N VAL A 88 13.89 -0.53 -2.11
CA VAL A 88 13.37 -1.84 -1.66
C VAL A 88 12.89 -1.77 -0.22
N GLN A 89 13.65 -1.14 0.68
CA GLN A 89 13.29 -1.02 2.09
C GLN A 89 12.06 -0.13 2.27
N LYS A 90 11.98 0.99 1.54
CA LYS A 90 10.79 1.85 1.53
C LYS A 90 9.54 1.08 1.08
N ALA A 91 9.65 0.29 0.00
CA ALA A 91 8.55 -0.52 -0.48
C ALA A 91 8.14 -1.60 0.54
N LYS A 92 9.10 -2.32 1.13
CA LYS A 92 8.85 -3.28 2.21
C LYS A 92 8.18 -2.64 3.42
N THR A 93 8.61 -1.46 3.82
CA THR A 93 8.02 -0.72 4.95
C THR A 93 6.56 -0.38 4.65
N LEU A 94 6.25 0.13 3.45
CA LEU A 94 4.87 0.43 3.07
C LEU A 94 3.99 -0.83 3.05
N ILE A 95 4.46 -1.92 2.43
CA ILE A 95 3.74 -3.20 2.43
C ILE A 95 3.52 -3.70 3.87
N THR A 96 4.53 -3.62 4.73
CA THR A 96 4.43 -4.05 6.13
C THR A 96 3.40 -3.23 6.90
N ARG A 97 3.34 -1.91 6.67
CA ARG A 97 2.34 -1.02 7.28
C ARG A 97 0.93 -1.36 6.80
N ILE A 98 0.74 -1.64 5.52
CA ILE A 98 -0.55 -2.10 4.98
C ILE A 98 -0.97 -3.40 5.67
N VAL A 99 -0.07 -4.39 5.79
CA VAL A 99 -0.37 -5.65 6.49
C VAL A 99 -0.74 -5.41 7.96
N ALA A 100 -0.04 -4.53 8.66
CA ALA A 100 -0.33 -4.21 10.06
C ALA A 100 -1.68 -3.48 10.22
N LEU A 101 -2.00 -2.56 9.30
CA LEU A 101 -3.29 -1.88 9.24
C LEU A 101 -4.42 -2.89 9.01
N THR A 102 -4.31 -3.77 8.02
CA THR A 102 -5.31 -4.82 7.73
C THR A 102 -5.62 -5.64 8.96
N ARG A 103 -4.58 -6.12 9.67
CA ARG A 103 -4.76 -6.88 10.94
C ARG A 103 -5.44 -6.07 12.04
N SER A 104 -5.25 -4.75 12.06
CA SER A 104 -5.87 -3.88 13.06
C SER A 104 -7.35 -3.64 12.72
N VAL A 105 -7.68 -3.50 11.44
CA VAL A 105 -9.06 -3.40 10.95
C VAL A 105 -9.82 -4.71 11.20
N GLU A 106 -9.21 -5.87 10.92
CA GLU A 106 -9.80 -7.19 11.15
C GLU A 106 -10.22 -7.41 12.62
N ARG A 107 -9.53 -6.78 13.57
CA ARG A 107 -9.82 -6.86 15.01
C ARG A 107 -10.93 -5.94 15.48
N LEU A 108 -11.41 -5.01 14.66
CA LEU A 108 -12.53 -4.14 15.05
C LEU A 108 -13.87 -4.89 15.09
N GLU A 109 -13.97 -5.96 14.30
CA GLU A 109 -15.16 -6.82 14.18
C GLU A 109 -15.08 -8.06 15.10
N SER A 110 -13.99 -8.22 15.87
CA SER A 110 -13.78 -9.32 16.83
C SER A 110 -14.13 -8.90 18.26
#